data_AF-A0A9X8YRB0-F1
#
_entry.id   AF-A0A9X8YRB0-F1
#
_cell.length_a   1.000
_cell.length_b   1.000
_cell.length_c   1.000
_cell.angle_alpha   90.00
_cell.angle_beta   90.00
_cell.angle_gamma   90.00
#
_symmetry.space_group_name_H-M   'P 1'
#
loop_
_entity.id
_entity.type
_entity.pdbx_description
1 polymer ?
#
loop_
_entity_poly.entity_id
_entity_poly.type
_entity_poly.pdbx_seq_one_letter_code
_entity_poly.pdbx_strand_id
1 'polypeptide(L)' 'YDYAAIGCIETAVGGKWGYRCTGMSFINFARVLLAALEQGRDATSGQIFLPQEQALSKGNFVDFEQILAAWDRQIR' A
#
# COMPACT_ATOMS: atom_id res chain seq x y z
N TYR A 1 -17.13 6.11 29.32
CA TYR A 1 -16.52 5.53 28.11
C TYR A 1 -17.49 5.91 27.00
N ASP A 2 -17.15 6.90 26.18
CA ASP A 2 -18.15 7.66 25.38
C ASP A 2 -17.79 7.67 23.87
N TYR A 3 -17.29 6.54 23.35
CA TYR A 3 -17.01 6.39 21.92
C TYR A 3 -18.21 5.74 21.20
N ALA A 4 -18.34 6.02 19.91
CA ALA A 4 -19.36 5.41 19.05
C ALA A 4 -18.78 5.11 17.67
N ALA A 5 -19.43 4.21 16.93
CA ALA A 5 -19.16 4.04 15.50
C ALA A 5 -19.56 5.31 14.73
N ILE A 6 -18.76 5.69 13.74
CA ILE A 6 -19.00 6.84 12.86
C ILE A 6 -19.13 6.29 11.44
N GLY A 7 -20.33 6.28 10.86
CA GLY A 7 -20.51 5.73 9.51
C GLY A 7 -20.40 4.20 9.47
N CYS A 8 -19.20 3.67 9.17
CA CYS A 8 -18.97 2.23 8.99
C CYS A 8 -18.45 1.55 10.28
N ILE A 9 -17.15 1.26 10.36
CA ILE A 9 -16.53 0.51 11.47
C ILE A 9 -15.62 1.40 12.33
N GLU A 10 -15.27 2.57 11.83
CA GLU A 10 -14.44 3.55 12.50
C GLU A 10 -15.15 4.10 13.73
N THR A 11 -14.39 4.41 14.77
CA THR A 11 -14.94 4.90 16.03
C THR A 11 -14.36 6.26 16.38
N ALA A 12 -15.19 7.10 16.99
CA ALA A 12 -14.77 8.39 17.50
C ALA A 12 -15.64 8.83 18.67
N VAL A 13 -15.21 9.88 19.37
CA VAL A 13 -16.01 10.51 20.43
C VAL A 13 -16.89 11.60 19.83
N GLY A 14 -18.20 11.38 19.84
CA GLY A 14 -19.18 12.33 19.30
C GLY A 14 -19.03 13.72 19.93
N GLY A 15 -18.95 14.75 19.09
CA GLY A 15 -18.76 16.14 19.53
C GLY A 15 -17.37 16.49 20.06
N LYS A 16 -16.42 15.55 20.11
CA LYS A 16 -15.04 15.77 20.57
C LYS A 16 -13.96 15.29 19.58
N TRP A 17 -14.34 14.67 18.47
CA TRP A 17 -13.43 14.25 17.42
C TRP A 17 -13.72 15.00 16.11
N GLY A 18 -12.66 15.42 15.42
CA GLY A 18 -12.74 16.19 14.18
C GLY A 18 -13.15 15.36 12.95
N TYR A 19 -12.95 15.94 11.78
CA TYR A 19 -13.28 15.30 10.50
C TYR A 19 -12.42 14.05 10.23
N ARG A 20 -13.03 13.01 9.67
CA ARG A 20 -12.40 11.76 9.19
C ARG A 20 -11.51 11.06 10.22
N CYS A 21 -12.13 10.33 11.16
CA CYS A 21 -11.42 9.32 11.94
C CYS A 21 -10.92 8.14 11.07
N THR A 22 -11.55 7.92 9.91
CA THR A 22 -11.02 7.14 8.76
C THR A 22 -11.47 7.80 7.45
N GLY A 23 -11.17 7.17 6.30
CA GLY A 23 -11.69 7.60 4.99
C GLY A 23 -10.85 8.71 4.35
N MET A 24 -9.54 8.66 4.56
CA MET A 24 -8.56 9.53 3.90
C MET A 24 -8.31 9.03 2.46
N SER A 25 -7.08 9.13 1.97
CA SER A 25 -6.71 8.60 0.65
C SER A 25 -6.76 7.07 0.65
N PHE A 26 -7.09 6.50 -0.52
CA PHE A 26 -6.96 5.07 -0.76
C PHE A 26 -5.61 4.76 -1.41
N ILE A 27 -4.97 3.68 -0.97
CA ILE A 27 -3.79 3.10 -1.64
C ILE A 27 -4.21 1.74 -2.19
N ASN A 28 -3.90 1.49 -3.46
CA ASN A 28 -4.16 0.20 -4.08
C ASN A 28 -2.99 -0.76 -3.81
N PHE A 29 -3.12 -1.59 -2.77
CA PHE A 29 -2.06 -2.50 -2.34
C PHE A 29 -1.70 -3.53 -3.43
N ALA A 30 -2.67 -4.05 -4.16
CA ALA A 30 -2.40 -5.00 -5.24
C ALA A 30 -1.52 -4.39 -6.34
N ARG A 31 -1.77 -3.14 -6.73
CA ARG A 31 -0.95 -2.44 -7.73
C ARG A 31 0.46 -2.15 -7.25
N VAL A 32 0.62 -1.77 -5.98
CA VAL A 32 1.96 -1.61 -5.38
C VAL A 32 2.71 -2.95 -5.36
N LEU A 33 2.01 -4.09 -5.20
CA LEU A 33 2.63 -5.41 -5.12
C LEU A 33 3.10 -5.84 -6.50
N LEU A 34 2.27 -5.63 -7.52
CA LEU A 34 2.65 -5.85 -8.91
C LEU A 34 3.85 -4.99 -9.30
N ALA A 35 3.90 -3.72 -8.86
CA ALA A 35 5.06 -2.87 -9.08
C ALA A 35 6.32 -3.41 -8.36
N ALA A 36 6.20 -3.83 -7.09
CA ALA A 36 7.30 -4.44 -6.34
C ALA A 36 7.87 -5.72 -6.97
N LEU A 37 7.04 -6.45 -7.71
CA LEU A 37 7.43 -7.67 -8.42
C LEU A 37 8.01 -7.40 -9.81
N GLU A 38 7.96 -6.16 -10.31
CA GLU A 38 8.30 -5.83 -11.69
C GLU A 38 9.00 -4.47 -11.79
N GLN A 39 10.19 -4.34 -11.19
CA GLN A 39 11.06 -3.15 -11.28
C GLN A 39 10.45 -1.82 -10.80
N GLY A 40 9.36 -1.85 -10.03
CA GLY A 40 8.60 -0.67 -9.64
C GLY A 40 7.62 -0.19 -10.72
N ARG A 41 7.40 -0.99 -11.77
CA ARG A 41 6.51 -0.67 -12.88
C ARG A 41 5.07 -1.02 -12.52
N ASP A 42 4.22 -0.01 -12.48
CA ASP A 42 2.79 -0.22 -12.35
C ASP A 42 2.23 -0.90 -13.62
N ALA A 43 1.66 -2.09 -13.45
CA ALA A 43 1.18 -2.92 -14.57
C ALA A 43 0.03 -2.29 -15.37
N THR A 44 -0.71 -1.34 -14.77
CA THR A 44 -1.86 -0.69 -15.44
C THR A 44 -1.45 0.51 -16.29
N SER A 45 -0.64 1.42 -15.75
CA SER A 45 -0.21 2.64 -16.45
C SER A 45 1.14 2.51 -17.16
N GLY A 46 1.95 1.52 -16.78
CA GLY A 46 3.32 1.35 -17.24
C GLY A 46 4.32 2.32 -16.62
N GLN A 47 3.90 3.22 -15.74
CA GLN A 47 4.79 4.18 -15.07
C GLN A 47 5.63 3.50 -14.00
N ILE A 48 6.83 4.04 -13.77
CA ILE A 48 7.75 3.62 -12.70
C ILE A 48 7.91 4.81 -11.76
N PHE A 49 7.31 4.72 -10.58
CA PHE A 49 7.40 5.76 -9.56
C PHE A 49 8.64 5.58 -8.67
N LEU A 50 8.98 4.33 -8.35
CA LEU A 50 10.14 3.98 -7.57
C LEU A 50 10.89 2.82 -8.23
N PRO A 51 11.98 3.08 -8.99
CA PRO A 51 12.69 2.03 -9.70
C PRO A 51 13.42 1.07 -8.76
N GLN A 52 13.51 -0.19 -9.17
CA GLN A 52 14.34 -1.23 -8.54
C GLN A 52 14.91 -2.19 -9.61
N GLU A 53 15.93 -2.96 -9.24
CA GLU A 53 16.58 -3.90 -10.15
C GLU A 53 15.81 -5.22 -10.28
N GLN A 54 15.25 -5.70 -9.17
CA GLN A 54 14.59 -6.99 -9.09
C GLN A 54 13.24 -7.02 -9.82
N ALA A 55 12.97 -8.12 -10.49
CA ALA A 55 11.70 -8.42 -11.12
C ALA A 55 11.50 -9.93 -11.31
N LEU A 56 10.23 -10.37 -11.30
CA LEU A 56 9.87 -11.73 -11.67
C LEU A 56 10.21 -12.01 -13.14
N SER A 57 10.00 -11.04 -14.03
CA SER A 57 10.38 -11.16 -15.45
C SER A 57 11.87 -11.45 -15.68
N LYS A 58 12.73 -11.01 -14.74
CA LYS A 58 14.18 -11.25 -14.76
C LYS A 58 14.60 -12.52 -14.04
N GLY A 59 13.73 -13.12 -13.23
CA GLY A 59 14.07 -14.27 -12.39
C GLY A 59 15.22 -14.01 -11.42
N ASN A 60 15.42 -12.76 -10.99
CA ASN A 60 16.57 -12.33 -10.17
C ASN A 60 16.22 -12.07 -8.70
N PHE A 61 15.08 -12.59 -8.24
CA PHE A 61 14.81 -12.76 -6.81
C PHE A 61 15.43 -14.08 -6.34
N VAL A 62 16.23 -14.02 -5.26
CA VAL A 62 16.88 -15.20 -4.68
C VAL A 62 15.91 -16.00 -3.82
N ASP A 63 15.05 -15.30 -3.07
CA ASP A 63 14.12 -15.87 -2.12
C ASP A 63 12.90 -14.96 -1.93
N PHE A 64 11.97 -15.41 -1.09
CA PHE A 64 10.76 -14.68 -0.77
C PHE A 64 11.00 -13.47 0.14
N GLU A 65 12.09 -13.44 0.93
CA GLU A 65 12.41 -12.29 1.78
C GLU A 65 12.75 -11.06 0.93
N GLN A 66 13.44 -11.25 -0.20
CA GLN A 66 13.68 -10.15 -1.15
C GLN A 66 12.38 -9.60 -1.76
N ILE A 67 11.36 -10.43 -1.96
CA ILE A 67 10.04 -9.98 -2.42
C ILE A 67 9.35 -9.13 -1.34
N LEU A 68 9.38 -9.59 -0.09
CA LEU A 68 8.83 -8.83 1.04
C LEU A 68 9.55 -7.50 1.25
N ALA A 69 10.88 -7.48 1.10
CA ALA A 69 11.69 -6.27 1.17
C ALA A 69 11.38 -5.29 0.03
N ALA A 70 11.17 -5.80 -1.20
CA ALA A 70 10.76 -4.97 -2.33
C ALA A 70 9.37 -4.36 -2.10
N TRP A 71 8.42 -5.14 -1.60
CA TRP A 71 7.10 -4.65 -1.22
C TRP A 71 7.16 -3.57 -0.13
N ASP A 72 7.91 -3.83 0.95
CA ASP A 72 8.10 -2.87 2.05
C ASP A 72 8.70 -1.55 1.56
N ARG A 73 9.65 -1.61 0.62
CA ARG A 73 10.22 -0.42 -0.02
C ARG A 73 9.21 0.34 -0.90
N GLN A 74 8.34 -0.35 -1.64
CA GLN A 74 7.38 0.29 -2.55
C GLN A 74 6.19 0.92 -1.82
N ILE A 75 5.84 0.43 -0.63
CA ILE A 75 4.67 0.91 0.12
C ILE A 75 4.98 2.06 1.10
N ARG A 76 6.26 2.33 1.38
CA ARG A 76 6.73 3.41 2.27
C ARG A 76 6.96 4.72 1.53
#